data_AF-A0AB34TB11-F1
#
_entry.id   AF-A0AB34TB11-F1
#
_cell.length_a   1.000
_cell.length_b   1.000
_cell.length_c   1.000
_cell.angle_alpha   90.00
_cell.angle_beta   90.00
_cell.angle_gamma   90.00
#
_symmetry.space_group_name_H-M   'P 1'
#
loop_
_entity.id
_entity.type
_entity.pdbx_description
1 polymer ?
#
loop_
_entity_poly.entity_id
_entity_poly.type
_entity_poly.pdbx_seq_one_letter_code
_entity_poly.pdbx_strand_id
1 'polypeptide(L)' 'MAERFLSVGEVAERLGIRNASQRGLNLPEPDALIGSTRGWLPETIDAWEASRPGRGVGGGRPRKKQSD' A
#
# COMPACT_ATOMS: atom_id res chain seq x y z
N MET A 1 -24.87 -10.40 2.07
CA MET A 1 -23.80 -9.94 2.99
C MET A 1 -23.18 -8.72 2.35
N ALA A 2 -22.96 -7.63 3.09
CA ALA A 2 -22.38 -6.41 2.51
C ALA A 2 -20.85 -6.46 2.62
N GLU A 3 -20.17 -6.16 1.52
CA GLU A 3 -18.71 -6.11 1.46
C GLU A 3 -18.24 -4.69 1.80
N ARG A 4 -17.23 -4.57 2.68
CA ARG A 4 -16.74 -3.27 3.14
C ARG A 4 -15.45 -2.90 2.42
N PHE A 5 -15.51 -1.83 1.66
CA PHE A 5 -14.36 -1.23 0.99
C PHE A 5 -13.80 -0.07 1.81
N LEU A 6 -12.49 0.10 1.76
CA LEU A 6 -11.74 1.20 2.31
C LEU A 6 -11.63 2.32 1.28
N SER A 7 -12.01 3.52 1.67
CA SER A 7 -11.75 4.75 0.90
C SER A 7 -10.27 5.13 0.95
N VAL A 8 -9.81 6.01 0.04
CA VAL A 8 -8.45 6.57 0.05
C VAL A 8 -8.01 7.06 1.44
N GLY A 9 -8.91 7.70 2.19
CA GLY A 9 -8.63 8.18 3.53
C GLY A 9 -8.42 7.05 4.53
N GLU A 10 -9.29 6.03 4.52
CA GLU A 10 -9.14 4.85 5.38
C GLU A 10 -7.89 4.04 5.04
N VAL A 11 -7.53 3.96 3.75
CA VAL A 11 -6.25 3.36 3.31
C VAL A 11 -5.06 4.16 3.88
N ALA A 12 -5.14 5.49 3.87
CA ALA A 12 -4.09 6.35 4.41
C ALA A 12 -3.92 6.17 5.93
N GLU A 13 -5.03 6.18 6.68
CA GLU A 13 -5.06 5.91 8.12
C GLU A 13 -4.48 4.52 8.45
N ARG A 14 -4.87 3.48 7.70
CA ARG A 14 -4.37 2.10 7.88
C ARG A 14 -2.86 2.00 7.66
N LEU A 15 -2.35 2.70 6.64
CA LEU A 15 -0.94 2.72 6.31
C LEU A 15 -0.12 3.70 7.19
N GLY A 16 -0.77 4.44 8.09
CA GLY A 16 -0.12 5.45 8.93
C GLY A 16 0.47 6.62 8.14
N ILE A 17 -0.08 6.91 6.95
CA ILE A 17 0.39 7.95 6.04
C ILE A 17 -0.64 9.05 5.92
N ARG A 18 -0.17 10.29 5.79
CA ARG A 18 -1.05 11.47 5.78
C ARG A 18 -1.86 11.61 4.49
N ASN A 19 -1.41 10.99 3.39
CA ASN A 19 -2.07 11.02 2.09
C ASN A 19 -1.67 9.79 1.25
N ALA A 20 -2.56 8.80 1.14
CA ALA A 20 -2.34 7.64 0.27
C ALA A 20 -2.33 8.03 -1.23
N SER A 21 -2.98 9.14 -1.59
CA SER A 21 -2.93 9.72 -2.95
C SER A 21 -1.65 10.49 -3.27
N GLN A 22 -0.70 10.64 -2.33
CA GLN A 22 0.54 11.34 -2.68
C GLN A 22 1.28 10.56 -3.78
N ARG A 23 1.52 11.25 -4.89
CA ARG A 23 2.11 10.86 -6.19
C ARG A 23 3.34 9.92 -6.19
N GLY A 24 3.89 9.56 -5.04
CA GLY A 24 4.97 8.57 -4.86
C GLY A 24 4.53 7.21 -4.29
N LEU A 25 3.30 7.11 -3.80
CA LEU A 25 2.67 5.84 -3.41
C LEU A 25 1.89 5.32 -4.61
N ASN A 26 2.48 4.37 -5.32
CA ASN A 26 1.79 3.60 -6.34
C ASN A 26 0.84 2.62 -5.64
N LEU A 27 -0.31 3.14 -5.19
CA LEU A 27 -1.40 2.31 -4.67
C LEU A 27 -1.83 1.27 -5.71
N PRO A 28 -2.34 0.10 -5.27
CA PRO A 28 -2.84 -0.89 -6.18
C PRO A 28 -4.09 -0.38 -6.90
N GLU A 29 -4.50 -1.09 -7.96
CA GLU A 29 -5.76 -0.81 -8.63
C GLU A 29 -6.93 -0.92 -7.64
N PRO A 30 -7.92 -0.02 -7.67
CA PRO A 30 -9.06 -0.10 -6.76
C PRO A 30 -9.99 -1.27 -7.12
N ASP A 31 -10.35 -2.07 -6.11
CA ASP A 31 -11.30 -3.18 -6.25
C ASP A 31 -12.72 -2.70 -6.59
N ALA A 32 -13.06 -1.48 -6.16
CA ALA A 32 -14.35 -0.87 -6.45
C ALA A 32 -14.19 0.60 -6.86
N LEU A 33 -14.95 1.01 -7.88
CA LEU A 33 -15.07 2.40 -8.31
C LEU A 33 -16.52 2.85 -8.12
N ILE A 34 -16.71 3.82 -7.22
CA ILE A 34 -18.01 4.41 -6.91
C ILE A 34 -17.97 5.86 -7.40
N GLY A 35 -18.35 6.08 -8.66
CA GLY A 35 -18.22 7.39 -9.31
C GLY A 35 -16.76 7.84 -9.37
N SER A 36 -16.42 8.91 -8.66
CA SER A 36 -15.05 9.41 -8.50
C SER A 36 -14.29 8.81 -7.31
N THR A 37 -14.99 8.10 -6.43
CA THR A 37 -14.41 7.47 -5.24
C THR A 37 -13.82 6.12 -5.59
N ARG A 38 -12.58 5.91 -5.15
CA ARG A 38 -11.86 4.64 -5.24
C ARG A 38 -12.00 3.88 -3.92
N GLY A 39 -12.36 2.61 -3.99
CA GLY A 39 -12.49 1.69 -2.88
C GLY A 39 -11.52 0.52 -3.03
N TRP A 40 -10.87 0.14 -1.94
CA TRP A 40 -10.01 -1.05 -1.88
C TRP A 40 -10.52 -2.01 -0.83
N LEU A 41 -10.33 -3.30 -1.05
CA LEU A 41 -10.53 -4.27 0.00
C LEU A 41 -9.41 -4.13 1.04
N PRO A 42 -9.70 -4.41 2.33
CA PRO A 42 -8.66 -4.53 3.35
C PRO A 42 -7.55 -5.50 2.92
N GLU A 43 -7.93 -6.63 2.32
CA GLU A 43 -7.00 -7.65 1.84
C GLU A 43 -6.10 -7.15 0.72
N THR A 44 -6.63 -6.36 -0.23
CA THR A 44 -5.85 -5.76 -1.32
C THR A 44 -4.81 -4.79 -0.78
N ILE A 45 -5.15 -4.00 0.24
CA ILE A 45 -4.20 -3.09 0.89
C ILE A 45 -3.16 -3.84 1.71
N ASP A 46 -3.54 -4.88 2.46
CA ASP A 46 -2.60 -5.70 3.23
C ASP A 46 -1.60 -6.42 2.30
N ALA A 47 -2.08 -7.02 1.20
CA ALA A 47 -1.24 -7.68 0.22
C ALA A 47 -0.30 -6.70 -0.50
N TRP A 48 -0.81 -5.51 -0.83
CA TRP A 48 0.00 -4.44 -1.38
C TRP A 48 1.02 -3.91 -0.37
N GLU A 49 0.67 -3.73 0.90
CA GLU A 49 1.59 -3.27 1.94
C GLU A 49 2.75 -4.25 2.11
N ALA A 50 2.44 -5.56 2.15
CA ALA A 50 3.45 -6.62 2.21
C ALA A 50 4.38 -6.62 0.99
N SER A 51 3.86 -6.27 -0.19
CA SER A 51 4.60 -6.26 -1.45
C SER A 51 5.10 -4.87 -1.86
N ARG A 52 4.89 -3.84 -1.01
CA ARG A 52 5.01 -2.45 -1.44
C ARG A 52 6.46 -2.14 -1.84
N PRO A 53 6.69 -1.45 -2.98
CA PRO A 53 8.04 -1.14 -3.48
C PRO A 53 8.78 -0.04 -2.67
N GLY A 54 8.73 -0.09 -1.34
CA GLY A 54 9.33 0.89 -0.42
C GLY A 54 10.16 0.25 0.70
N ARG A 55 11.50 0.40 0.59
CA ARG A 55 12.59 0.11 1.56
C ARG A 55 12.61 -1.29 2.20
N GLY A 56 12.45 -2.37 1.43
CA GLY A 56 12.72 -3.70 1.99
C GLY A 56 12.64 -4.89 1.04
N VAL A 57 11.79 -4.84 0.01
CA VAL A 57 11.43 -6.05 -0.76
C VAL A 57 12.36 -6.40 -1.94
N GLY A 58 13.44 -5.64 -2.20
CA GLY A 58 14.34 -5.98 -3.33
C GLY A 58 15.58 -5.10 -3.54
N GLY A 59 16.05 -4.36 -2.54
CA GLY A 59 17.16 -3.41 -2.72
C GLY A 59 17.98 -3.12 -1.47
N GLY A 60 17.97 -4.04 -0.50
CA GLY A 60 18.94 -3.99 0.60
C GLY A 60 20.33 -4.22 0.02
N ARG A 61 21.11 -3.15 -0.12
CA ARG A 61 22.55 -3.22 -0.44
C ARG A 61 23.15 -4.37 0.38
N PRO A 62 23.78 -5.40 -0.23
CA PRO A 62 24.33 -6.51 0.52
C PRO A 62 25.27 -5.95 1.59
N ARG A 63 25.00 -6.26 2.86
CA ARG A 63 25.90 -5.89 3.96
C ARG A 63 27.23 -6.59 3.68
N LYS A 64 28.27 -5.82 3.35
CA LYS A 64 29.63 -6.33 3.16
C LYS A 64 30.06 -6.97 4.47
N LYS A 65 30.21 -8.30 4.51
CA LYS A 65 30.83 -8.98 5.65
C LYS A 65 32.29 -8.56 5.68
N GLN A 66 32.70 -7.89 6.75
CA GLN A 66 34.10 -7.67 7.07
C GLN A 66 34.70 -9.06 7.30
N SER A 67 35.65 -9.46 6.45
CA SER A 67 36.47 -10.64 6.66
C SER A 67 37.72 -10.21 7.42
N ASP A 68 38.17 -11.12 8.28
CA ASP A 68 39.35 -11.08 9.16
C ASP A 68 40.61 -10.51 8.49
#